data_AF-A0A7V9U5M8-F1
#
_entry.id   AF-A0A7V9U5M8-F1
#
_cell.length_a   1.000
_cell.length_b   1.000
_cell.length_c   1.000
_cell.angle_alpha   90.00
_cell.angle_beta   90.00
_cell.angle_gamma   90.00
#
_symmetry.space_group_name_H-M   'P 1'
#
loop_
_entity.id
_entity.type
_entity.pdbx_description
1 polymer ?
#
loop_
_entity_poly.entity_id
_entity_poly.type
_entity_poly.pdbx_seq_one_letter_code
_entity_poly.pdbx_strand_id
1 'polypeptide(L)'
;MRRSFTSIATSCVLAVAAIPAASAQPPADSGWTIPAGRFANVWVRIQSGKALTGRGGSRFWRASSRRHPERMVGWNPSRLPIPVALRRGSAEISDSDSASFWKILGAIDSDLGMSVFRPATIGKDDDPDDVIVVEVRPVGGADGVTLLTWTEGGEVYDARVRLRHTGLLSDSHIVTHEMMHALGFGHTTAWPSIMSPGTSRVDRLTSTDVAYAQYAFNSRADADTEAMWQRLALALEREGDSRPADPGPPCTPALSNPFD
;
A
#
# COMPACT_ATOMS: atom_id res chain seq x y z
N MET A 1 58.87 45.94 16.98
CA MET A 1 58.28 44.72 17.58
C MET A 1 56.91 44.48 16.94
N ARG A 2 56.83 43.62 15.91
CA ARG A 2 55.57 43.19 15.28
C ARG A 2 55.22 41.81 15.81
N ARG A 3 54.07 41.66 16.46
CA ARG A 3 53.54 40.37 16.90
C ARG A 3 52.70 39.79 15.77
N SER A 4 53.17 38.70 15.16
CA SER A 4 52.39 37.88 14.24
C SER A 4 51.40 37.03 15.04
N PHE A 5 50.10 37.17 14.76
CA PHE A 5 49.07 36.24 15.23
C PHE A 5 48.82 35.22 14.12
N THR A 6 49.17 33.96 14.39
CA THR A 6 48.89 32.82 13.52
C THR A 6 47.54 32.24 13.94
N SER A 7 46.51 32.45 13.14
CA SER A 7 45.21 31.77 13.31
C SER A 7 45.29 30.37 12.70
N ILE A 8 45.18 29.33 13.55
CA ILE A 8 45.06 27.93 13.15
C ILE A 8 43.56 27.64 13.00
N ALA A 9 43.07 27.61 11.76
CA ALA A 9 41.72 27.15 11.47
C ALA A 9 41.69 25.62 11.58
N THR A 10 40.95 25.12 12.57
CA THR A 10 40.74 23.68 12.78
C THR A 10 39.54 23.24 11.94
N SER A 11 39.80 22.56 10.82
CA SER A 11 38.74 21.93 10.02
C SER A 11 38.27 20.65 10.70
N CYS A 12 37.06 20.67 11.27
CA CYS A 12 36.34 19.46 11.65
C CYS A 12 35.78 18.80 10.37
N VAL A 13 36.42 17.71 9.92
CA VAL A 13 35.84 16.83 8.90
C VAL A 13 34.76 15.98 9.59
N LEU A 14 33.49 16.29 9.35
CA LEU A 14 32.37 15.42 9.69
C LEU A 14 32.38 14.23 8.72
N ALA A 15 32.78 13.06 9.20
CA ALA A 15 32.61 11.82 8.48
C ALA A 15 31.11 11.50 8.42
N VAL A 16 30.49 11.70 7.26
CA VAL A 16 29.12 11.24 6.99
C VAL A 16 29.17 9.71 6.92
N ALA A 17 28.74 9.06 7.98
CA ALA A 17 28.52 7.62 7.97
C ALA A 17 27.34 7.35 7.03
N ALA A 18 27.60 6.66 5.91
CA ALA A 18 26.55 6.17 5.03
C ALA A 18 25.63 5.25 5.83
N ILE A 19 24.41 5.71 6.12
CA ILE A 19 23.38 4.85 6.70
C ILE A 19 23.02 3.86 5.60
N PRO A 20 23.25 2.55 5.78
CA PRO A 20 22.84 1.56 4.80
C PRO A 20 21.33 1.71 4.61
N ALA A 21 20.89 1.88 3.36
CA ALA A 21 19.48 1.82 3.02
C ALA A 21 18.96 0.47 3.54
N ALA A 22 18.14 0.50 4.60
CA ALA A 22 17.52 -0.69 5.12
C ALA A 22 16.68 -1.28 3.99
N SER A 23 17.11 -2.43 3.48
CA SER A 23 16.28 -3.21 2.59
C SER A 23 15.05 -3.61 3.40
N ALA A 24 13.85 -3.30 2.89
CA ALA A 24 12.63 -3.88 3.44
C ALA A 24 12.76 -5.40 3.29
N GLN A 25 13.23 -6.07 4.35
CA GLN A 25 13.32 -7.50 4.39
C GLN A 25 11.88 -8.04 4.28
N PRO A 26 11.67 -9.16 3.57
CA PRO A 26 10.39 -9.83 3.66
C PRO A 26 10.08 -10.07 5.14
N PRO A 27 8.81 -9.87 5.55
CA PRO A 27 8.45 -9.92 6.95
C PRO A 27 8.94 -11.23 7.58
N ALA A 28 9.60 -11.16 8.72
CA ALA A 28 10.03 -12.37 9.42
C ALA A 28 8.78 -13.14 9.93
N ASP A 29 8.87 -14.46 9.95
CA ASP A 29 7.89 -15.31 10.63
C ASP A 29 7.67 -14.78 12.05
N SER A 30 6.43 -14.47 12.40
CA SER A 30 6.07 -13.75 13.62
C SER A 30 4.71 -14.18 14.15
N GLY A 31 4.37 -13.75 15.37
CA GLY A 31 3.00 -13.85 15.88
C GLY A 31 2.28 -12.53 15.63
N TRP A 32 1.02 -12.59 15.22
CA TRP A 32 0.15 -11.42 15.09
C TRP A 32 -1.09 -11.59 15.97
N THR A 33 -1.29 -10.66 16.89
CA THR A 33 -2.56 -10.54 17.61
C THR A 33 -3.43 -9.55 16.84
N ILE A 34 -4.59 -10.01 16.37
CA ILE A 34 -5.57 -9.16 15.68
C ILE A 34 -6.01 -8.07 16.65
N PRO A 35 -5.74 -6.77 16.40
CA PRO A 35 -5.98 -5.72 17.38
C PRO A 35 -7.45 -5.27 17.43
N ALA A 36 -8.20 -5.45 16.34
CA ALA A 36 -9.57 -4.95 16.21
C ALA A 36 -10.42 -5.82 15.28
N GLY A 37 -11.73 -5.56 15.27
CA GLY A 37 -12.70 -6.25 14.42
C GLY A 37 -13.29 -7.50 15.06
N ARG A 38 -14.00 -8.29 14.26
CA ARG A 38 -14.68 -9.51 14.73
C ARG A 38 -13.74 -10.50 15.43
N PHE A 39 -12.49 -10.57 15.01
CA PHE A 39 -11.51 -11.52 15.53
C PHE A 39 -10.49 -10.88 16.48
N ALA A 40 -10.82 -9.74 17.10
CA ALA A 40 -9.93 -9.05 18.03
C ALA A 40 -9.40 -9.99 19.14
N ASN A 41 -8.14 -9.82 19.51
CA ASN A 41 -7.38 -10.62 20.48
C ASN A 41 -7.09 -12.07 20.07
N VAL A 42 -7.48 -12.51 18.87
CA VAL A 42 -7.04 -13.80 18.33
C VAL A 42 -5.58 -13.69 17.92
N TRP A 43 -4.75 -14.59 18.45
CA TRP A 43 -3.35 -14.72 18.06
C TRP A 43 -3.22 -15.72 16.90
N VAL A 44 -2.50 -15.32 15.85
CA VAL A 44 -2.23 -16.13 14.66
C VAL A 44 -0.74 -16.11 14.38
N ARG A 45 -0.17 -17.27 14.05
CA ARG A 45 1.21 -17.35 13.55
C ARG A 45 1.25 -16.91 12.08
N ILE A 46 2.01 -15.84 11.82
CA ILE A 46 2.34 -15.36 10.49
C ILE A 46 3.57 -16.11 9.99
N GLN A 47 3.40 -16.79 8.86
CA GLN A 47 4.45 -17.54 8.18
C GLN A 47 4.60 -16.95 6.79
N SER A 48 5.52 -16.02 6.61
CA SER A 48 5.65 -15.24 5.38
C SER A 48 5.93 -16.14 4.17
N GLY A 49 6.67 -17.23 4.38
CA GLY A 49 6.87 -18.26 3.37
C GLY A 49 5.55 -18.84 2.85
N LYS A 50 4.54 -19.09 3.71
CA LYS A 50 3.22 -19.60 3.27
C LYS A 50 2.36 -18.56 2.56
N ALA A 51 2.56 -17.28 2.87
CA ALA A 51 1.82 -16.20 2.20
C ALA A 51 2.44 -15.83 0.85
N LEU A 52 3.77 -15.87 0.73
CA LEU A 52 4.54 -15.54 -0.47
C LEU A 52 4.78 -16.74 -1.38
N THR A 53 4.63 -17.97 -0.88
CA THR A 53 4.77 -19.19 -1.67
C THR A 53 3.55 -20.09 -1.46
N GLY A 54 2.97 -20.57 -2.55
CA GLY A 54 1.85 -21.50 -2.51
C GLY A 54 1.89 -22.49 -3.66
N ARG A 55 1.17 -23.59 -3.49
CA ARG A 55 1.09 -24.66 -4.48
C ARG A 55 0.43 -24.13 -5.76
N GLY A 56 0.99 -24.50 -6.91
CA GLY A 56 0.48 -24.06 -8.21
C GLY A 56 0.70 -22.57 -8.51
N GLY A 57 1.61 -21.90 -7.80
CA GLY A 57 1.93 -20.47 -8.01
C GLY A 57 0.94 -19.50 -7.36
N SER A 58 -0.04 -20.00 -6.60
CA SER A 58 -0.92 -19.16 -5.76
C SER A 58 -0.11 -18.51 -4.62
N ARG A 59 -0.38 -17.25 -4.30
CA ARG A 59 0.28 -16.49 -3.22
C ARG A 59 -0.75 -15.57 -2.59
N PHE A 60 -0.93 -15.65 -1.28
CA PHE A 60 -1.84 -14.75 -0.56
C PHE A 60 -1.33 -13.32 -0.62
N TRP A 61 -0.05 -13.11 -0.31
CA TRP A 61 0.60 -11.84 -0.54
C TRP A 61 1.21 -11.84 -1.93
N ARG A 62 0.70 -10.95 -2.78
CA ARG A 62 1.38 -10.58 -4.01
C ARG A 62 2.55 -9.69 -3.66
N ALA A 63 3.63 -9.76 -4.42
CA ALA A 63 4.80 -8.94 -4.17
C ALA A 63 5.39 -8.42 -5.49
N SER A 64 5.90 -7.18 -5.47
CA SER A 64 6.64 -6.58 -6.57
C SER A 64 8.13 -6.75 -6.31
N SER A 65 8.85 -7.33 -7.28
CA SER A 65 10.27 -7.68 -7.16
C SER A 65 11.18 -7.01 -8.20
N ARG A 66 10.68 -6.05 -8.99
CA ARG A 66 11.44 -5.53 -10.15
C ARG A 66 12.67 -4.70 -9.79
N ARG A 67 12.68 -4.03 -8.64
CA ARG A 67 13.86 -3.38 -8.04
C ARG A 67 13.77 -3.54 -6.53
N HIS A 68 14.77 -4.17 -5.92
CA HIS A 68 14.82 -4.41 -4.47
C HIS A 68 14.58 -3.10 -3.68
N PRO A 69 13.95 -3.17 -2.49
CA PRO A 69 13.44 -4.35 -1.80
C PRO A 69 12.04 -4.82 -2.27
N GLU A 70 11.74 -6.11 -2.08
CA GLU A 70 10.44 -6.70 -2.43
C GLU A 70 9.33 -6.08 -1.56
N ARG A 71 8.30 -5.52 -2.20
CA ARG A 71 7.16 -4.89 -1.50
C ARG A 71 5.89 -5.67 -1.75
N MET A 72 5.13 -5.94 -0.69
CA MET A 72 3.78 -6.52 -0.82
C MET A 72 2.92 -5.60 -1.68
N VAL A 73 2.15 -6.14 -2.62
CA VAL A 73 1.24 -5.37 -3.45
C VAL A 73 -0.01 -5.02 -2.62
N GLY A 74 -0.44 -3.78 -2.69
CA GLY A 74 -1.65 -3.31 -2.01
C GLY A 74 -1.85 -1.80 -2.19
N TRP A 75 -2.98 -1.29 -1.70
CA TRP A 75 -3.23 0.14 -1.69
C TRP A 75 -2.27 0.86 -0.73
N ASN A 76 -2.00 2.13 -1.01
CA ASN A 76 -1.34 3.01 -0.06
C ASN A 76 -2.23 3.18 1.19
N PRO A 77 -1.74 2.94 2.42
CA PRO A 77 -2.55 3.06 3.63
C PRO A 77 -3.17 4.45 3.83
N SER A 78 -2.53 5.52 3.34
CA SER A 78 -3.08 6.88 3.38
C SER A 78 -4.28 7.10 2.45
N ARG A 79 -4.55 6.18 1.52
CA ARG A 79 -5.73 6.20 0.64
C ARG A 79 -6.94 5.47 1.23
N LEU A 80 -6.82 4.89 2.42
CA LEU A 80 -7.94 4.23 3.08
C LEU A 80 -8.86 5.27 3.75
N PRO A 81 -10.19 5.10 3.71
CA PRO A 81 -10.92 4.05 2.97
C PRO A 81 -10.96 4.31 1.45
N ILE A 82 -10.81 3.23 0.67
CA ILE A 82 -10.76 3.25 -0.79
C ILE A 82 -12.15 3.50 -1.36
N PRO A 83 -12.31 4.44 -2.30
CA PRO A 83 -13.55 4.62 -3.05
C PRO A 83 -13.95 3.35 -3.81
N VAL A 84 -15.21 2.94 -3.69
CA VAL A 84 -15.79 1.84 -4.49
C VAL A 84 -17.02 2.35 -5.21
N ALA A 85 -17.08 2.12 -6.53
CA ALA A 85 -18.19 2.54 -7.36
C ALA A 85 -18.79 1.35 -8.13
N LEU A 86 -20.12 1.23 -8.07
CA LEU A 86 -20.88 0.31 -8.92
C LEU A 86 -21.12 0.98 -10.28
N ARG A 87 -20.40 0.56 -11.32
CA ARG A 87 -20.62 1.06 -12.69
C ARG A 87 -21.89 0.43 -13.26
N ARG A 88 -22.89 1.27 -13.52
CA ARG A 88 -24.12 0.87 -14.23
C ARG A 88 -23.79 0.69 -15.72
N GLY A 89 -23.38 -0.52 -16.07
CA GLY A 89 -23.05 -0.94 -17.44
C GLY A 89 -24.30 -1.32 -18.24
N SER A 90 -24.24 -2.45 -18.95
CA SER A 90 -25.37 -3.00 -19.72
C SER A 90 -26.41 -3.70 -18.86
N ALA A 91 -26.04 -4.17 -17.66
CA ALA A 91 -26.96 -4.78 -16.71
C ALA A 91 -27.52 -3.73 -15.75
N GLU A 92 -28.82 -3.79 -15.49
CA GLU A 92 -29.49 -2.93 -14.52
C GLU A 92 -29.22 -3.44 -13.09
N ILE A 93 -28.52 -2.63 -12.29
CA ILE A 93 -28.26 -2.89 -10.87
C ILE A 93 -29.40 -2.24 -10.08
N SER A 94 -30.22 -3.05 -9.42
CA SER A 94 -31.30 -2.55 -8.58
C SER A 94 -30.77 -1.96 -7.26
N ASP A 95 -31.61 -1.20 -6.56
CA ASP A 95 -31.28 -0.70 -5.23
C ASP A 95 -31.06 -1.84 -4.21
N SER A 96 -31.78 -2.96 -4.36
CA SER A 96 -31.59 -4.15 -3.52
C SER A 96 -30.24 -4.83 -3.76
N ASP A 97 -29.80 -4.91 -5.01
CA ASP A 97 -28.48 -5.45 -5.36
C ASP A 97 -27.38 -4.58 -4.75
N SER A 98 -27.50 -3.26 -4.91
CA SER A 98 -26.59 -2.27 -4.32
C SER A 98 -26.52 -2.40 -2.80
N ALA A 99 -27.68 -2.43 -2.12
CA ALA A 99 -27.75 -2.57 -0.67
C ALA A 99 -27.11 -3.87 -0.16
N SER A 100 -27.31 -4.97 -0.89
CA SER A 100 -26.73 -6.27 -0.53
C SER A 100 -25.20 -6.26 -0.69
N PHE A 101 -24.70 -5.69 -1.79
CA PHE A 101 -23.27 -5.49 -2.01
C PHE A 101 -22.63 -4.66 -0.88
N TRP A 102 -23.23 -3.51 -0.55
CA TRP A 102 -22.72 -2.63 0.52
C TRP A 102 -22.77 -3.29 1.90
N LYS A 103 -23.77 -4.12 2.16
CA LYS A 103 -23.84 -4.93 3.38
C LYS A 103 -22.68 -5.91 3.49
N ILE A 104 -22.27 -6.53 2.38
CA ILE A 104 -21.12 -7.45 2.35
C ILE A 104 -19.82 -6.67 2.59
N LEU A 105 -19.62 -5.51 1.95
CA LEU A 105 -18.45 -4.67 2.23
C LEU A 105 -18.38 -4.22 3.69
N GLY A 106 -19.50 -3.85 4.30
CA GLY A 106 -19.57 -3.55 5.73
C GLY A 106 -19.20 -4.75 6.62
N ALA A 107 -19.46 -5.98 6.17
CA ALA A 107 -19.01 -7.18 6.87
C ALA A 107 -17.49 -7.37 6.78
N ILE A 108 -16.87 -7.04 5.64
CA ILE A 108 -15.41 -7.06 5.46
C ILE A 108 -14.74 -6.04 6.38
N ASP A 109 -15.24 -4.79 6.40
CA ASP A 109 -14.75 -3.74 7.31
C ASP A 109 -14.85 -4.18 8.78
N SER A 110 -15.98 -4.79 9.16
CA SER A 110 -16.19 -5.32 10.52
C SER A 110 -15.25 -6.47 10.87
N ASP A 111 -14.95 -7.36 9.91
CA ASP A 111 -14.01 -8.46 10.09
C ASP A 111 -12.58 -7.96 10.27
N LEU A 112 -12.16 -7.03 9.41
CA LEU A 112 -10.84 -6.41 9.44
C LEU A 112 -10.67 -5.39 10.57
N GLY A 113 -11.77 -4.94 11.19
CA GLY A 113 -11.71 -3.97 12.30
C GLY A 113 -11.27 -2.58 11.88
N MET A 114 -11.44 -2.23 10.60
CA MET A 114 -11.07 -0.94 10.04
C MET A 114 -11.97 -0.60 8.85
N SER A 115 -12.15 0.69 8.57
CA SER A 115 -12.86 1.15 7.38
C SER A 115 -11.96 1.01 6.17
N VAL A 116 -12.25 0.04 5.30
CA VAL A 116 -11.46 -0.22 4.09
C VAL A 116 -12.14 0.37 2.87
N PHE A 117 -13.46 0.36 2.83
CA PHE A 117 -14.23 0.80 1.68
C PHE A 117 -15.11 2.01 2.00
N ARG A 118 -15.32 2.87 1.00
CA ARG A 118 -16.35 3.91 1.05
C ARG A 118 -17.10 4.01 -0.27
N PRO A 119 -18.39 4.38 -0.26
CA PRO A 119 -19.12 4.66 -1.48
C PRO A 119 -18.52 5.78 -2.32
N ALA A 120 -18.56 5.58 -3.63
CA ALA A 120 -18.25 6.58 -4.64
C ALA A 120 -19.19 6.46 -5.84
N THR A 121 -19.36 7.56 -6.55
CA THR A 121 -20.10 7.64 -7.80
C THR A 121 -19.12 8.00 -8.91
N ILE A 122 -19.26 7.36 -10.06
CA ILE A 122 -18.49 7.66 -11.26
C ILE A 122 -19.47 7.89 -12.42
N GLY A 123 -19.07 8.70 -13.39
CA GLY A 123 -19.76 8.78 -14.67
C GLY A 123 -19.72 7.46 -15.42
N LYS A 124 -20.67 7.26 -16.33
CA LYS A 124 -20.78 6.03 -17.13
C LYS A 124 -19.50 5.73 -17.92
N ASP A 125 -18.89 6.78 -18.45
CA ASP A 125 -17.71 6.71 -19.31
C ASP A 125 -16.42 7.10 -18.57
N ASP A 126 -16.52 7.39 -17.26
CA ASP A 126 -15.36 7.72 -16.43
C ASP A 126 -14.59 6.46 -16.09
N ASP A 127 -13.26 6.51 -16.21
CA ASP A 127 -12.36 5.40 -15.87
C ASP A 127 -11.27 5.85 -14.87
N PRO A 128 -11.64 6.19 -13.62
CA PRO A 128 -10.70 6.71 -12.63
C PRO A 128 -9.71 5.64 -12.16
N ASP A 129 -8.49 6.08 -11.82
CA ASP A 129 -7.35 5.28 -11.38
C ASP A 129 -7.09 5.40 -9.87
N ASP A 130 -8.13 5.76 -9.11
CA ASP A 130 -8.12 5.88 -7.65
C ASP A 130 -9.42 5.32 -7.00
N VAL A 131 -10.22 4.59 -7.79
CA VAL A 131 -11.49 3.97 -7.37
C VAL A 131 -11.48 2.49 -7.73
N ILE A 132 -11.98 1.63 -6.84
CA ILE A 132 -12.34 0.25 -7.20
C ILE A 132 -13.64 0.30 -7.98
N VAL A 133 -13.59 -0.03 -9.27
CA VAL A 133 -14.79 -0.06 -10.11
C VAL A 133 -15.33 -1.48 -10.17
N VAL A 134 -16.58 -1.64 -9.77
CA VAL A 134 -17.32 -2.90 -9.83
C VAL A 134 -18.30 -2.83 -10.99
N GLU A 135 -18.21 -3.77 -11.93
CA GLU A 135 -19.10 -3.83 -13.08
C GLU A 135 -19.73 -5.22 -13.23
N VAL A 136 -20.98 -5.25 -13.71
CA VAL A 136 -21.68 -6.48 -14.04
C VAL A 136 -21.65 -6.67 -15.56
N ARG A 137 -20.95 -7.71 -16.01
CA ARG A 137 -20.82 -8.06 -17.43
C ARG A 137 -20.41 -9.52 -17.57
N PRO A 138 -20.70 -10.16 -18.72
CA PRO A 138 -20.19 -11.50 -19.01
C PRO A 138 -18.66 -11.55 -18.86
N VAL A 139 -18.19 -12.49 -18.05
CA VAL A 139 -16.78 -12.83 -17.86
C VAL A 139 -16.62 -14.33 -18.17
N GLY A 140 -15.54 -14.69 -18.87
CA GLY A 140 -15.36 -16.06 -19.37
C GLY A 140 -15.08 -17.04 -18.23
N GLY A 141 -15.94 -18.05 -18.06
CA GLY A 141 -15.68 -19.24 -17.24
C GLY A 141 -15.77 -19.06 -15.71
N ALA A 142 -15.58 -17.85 -15.16
CA ALA A 142 -15.65 -17.56 -13.73
C ALA A 142 -16.88 -16.71 -13.35
N ASP A 143 -17.33 -16.77 -12.08
CA ASP A 143 -18.44 -15.95 -11.57
C ASP A 143 -17.98 -14.51 -11.30
N GLY A 144 -16.74 -14.33 -10.88
CA GLY A 144 -16.07 -13.05 -10.71
C GLY A 144 -14.67 -13.05 -11.33
N VAL A 145 -14.14 -11.85 -11.62
CA VAL A 145 -12.72 -11.65 -11.87
C VAL A 145 -12.32 -10.24 -11.44
N THR A 146 -11.17 -10.16 -10.79
CA THR A 146 -10.55 -8.89 -10.42
C THR A 146 -9.30 -8.64 -11.25
N LEU A 147 -9.27 -7.51 -11.94
CA LEU A 147 -8.08 -6.97 -12.58
C LEU A 147 -7.47 -5.93 -11.65
N LEU A 148 -6.16 -6.03 -11.45
CA LEU A 148 -5.43 -5.17 -10.54
C LEU A 148 -4.18 -4.66 -11.24
N THR A 149 -3.95 -3.35 -11.17
CA THR A 149 -2.75 -2.70 -11.69
C THR A 149 -2.02 -2.00 -10.56
N TRP A 150 -0.70 -2.15 -10.51
CA TRP A 150 0.14 -1.56 -9.48
C TRP A 150 1.44 -1.00 -10.05
N THR A 151 2.00 -0.02 -9.36
CA THR A 151 3.30 0.58 -9.70
C THR A 151 4.44 -0.41 -9.49
N GLU A 152 5.64 -0.09 -9.96
CA GLU A 152 6.83 -0.92 -9.66
C GLU A 152 7.08 -1.08 -8.15
N GLY A 153 6.65 -0.12 -7.33
CA GLY A 153 6.72 -0.20 -5.87
C GLY A 153 5.65 -1.07 -5.21
N GLY A 154 4.78 -1.71 -5.99
CA GLY A 154 3.66 -2.51 -5.47
C GLY A 154 2.49 -1.68 -4.95
N GLU A 155 2.40 -0.39 -5.28
CA GLU A 155 1.24 0.44 -4.94
C GLU A 155 0.13 0.20 -5.95
N VAL A 156 -1.00 -0.33 -5.49
CA VAL A 156 -2.22 -0.41 -6.29
C VAL A 156 -2.76 0.99 -6.52
N TYR A 157 -3.07 1.27 -7.78
CA TYR A 157 -3.79 2.47 -8.17
C TYR A 157 -5.10 2.12 -8.88
N ASP A 158 -5.13 1.06 -9.69
CA ASP A 158 -6.35 0.65 -10.38
C ASP A 158 -6.77 -0.78 -9.97
N ALA A 159 -8.06 -0.93 -9.63
CA ALA A 159 -8.71 -2.21 -9.44
C ALA A 159 -10.08 -2.23 -10.13
N ARG A 160 -10.34 -3.27 -10.90
CA ARG A 160 -11.61 -3.50 -11.61
C ARG A 160 -12.16 -4.87 -11.21
N VAL A 161 -13.30 -4.90 -10.53
CA VAL A 161 -14.03 -6.12 -10.20
C VAL A 161 -15.13 -6.32 -11.22
N ARG A 162 -15.18 -7.50 -11.83
CA ARG A 162 -16.22 -7.86 -12.79
C ARG A 162 -16.99 -9.06 -12.28
N LEU A 163 -18.30 -8.91 -12.17
CA LEU A 163 -19.21 -9.99 -11.81
C LEU A 163 -20.04 -10.40 -13.02
N ARG A 164 -20.27 -11.71 -13.20
CA ARG A 164 -20.96 -12.25 -14.38
C ARG A 164 -22.39 -11.74 -14.54
N HIS A 165 -23.15 -11.66 -13.46
CA HIS A 165 -24.53 -11.21 -13.43
C HIS A 165 -24.87 -10.56 -12.09
N THR A 166 -25.96 -9.78 -12.05
CA THR A 166 -26.33 -8.94 -10.89
C THR A 166 -26.60 -9.75 -9.63
N GLY A 167 -27.16 -10.96 -9.76
CA GLY A 167 -27.38 -11.85 -8.62
C GLY A 167 -26.13 -12.15 -7.78
N LEU A 168 -24.93 -12.04 -8.36
CA LEU A 168 -23.67 -12.22 -7.62
C LEU A 168 -23.31 -11.05 -6.70
N LEU A 169 -23.92 -9.87 -6.88
CA LEU A 169 -23.75 -8.73 -5.96
C LEU A 169 -24.26 -9.06 -4.54
N SER A 170 -25.15 -10.05 -4.43
CA SER A 170 -25.67 -10.54 -3.16
C SER A 170 -24.97 -11.81 -2.65
N ASP A 171 -24.03 -12.36 -3.42
CA ASP A 171 -23.26 -13.54 -3.01
C ASP A 171 -22.06 -13.11 -2.14
N SER A 172 -22.15 -13.37 -0.83
CA SER A 172 -21.13 -12.93 0.11
C SER A 172 -19.77 -13.59 -0.15
N HIS A 173 -19.75 -14.84 -0.62
CA HIS A 173 -18.50 -15.53 -0.92
C HIS A 173 -17.79 -14.86 -2.10
N ILE A 174 -18.49 -14.68 -3.22
CA ILE A 174 -17.91 -14.09 -4.43
C ILE A 174 -17.51 -12.63 -4.21
N VAL A 175 -18.38 -11.81 -3.62
CA VAL A 175 -18.06 -10.40 -3.36
C VAL A 175 -16.88 -10.27 -2.40
N THR A 176 -16.83 -11.05 -1.31
CA THR A 176 -15.68 -10.99 -0.39
C THR A 176 -14.40 -11.42 -1.08
N HIS A 177 -14.43 -12.49 -1.88
CA HIS A 177 -13.28 -13.01 -2.61
C HIS A 177 -12.71 -11.97 -3.60
N GLU A 178 -13.56 -11.41 -4.46
CA GLU A 178 -13.13 -10.43 -5.45
C GLU A 178 -12.69 -9.11 -4.81
N MET A 179 -13.35 -8.67 -3.74
CA MET A 179 -12.95 -7.44 -3.05
C MET A 179 -11.63 -7.61 -2.30
N MET A 180 -11.32 -8.79 -1.78
CA MET A 180 -9.98 -9.09 -1.25
C MET A 180 -8.91 -9.07 -2.36
N HIS A 181 -9.23 -9.55 -3.57
CA HIS A 181 -8.34 -9.33 -4.72
C HIS A 181 -8.13 -7.86 -5.04
N ALA A 182 -9.19 -7.06 -4.98
CA ALA A 182 -9.11 -5.62 -5.24
C ALA A 182 -8.23 -4.89 -4.22
N LEU A 183 -8.06 -5.44 -3.02
CA LEU A 183 -7.14 -4.93 -2.00
C LEU A 183 -5.67 -5.31 -2.23
N GLY A 184 -5.38 -6.22 -3.15
CA GLY A 184 -4.02 -6.69 -3.47
C GLY A 184 -3.73 -8.13 -3.04
N PHE A 185 -4.67 -8.81 -2.38
CA PHE A 185 -4.47 -10.20 -1.96
C PHE A 185 -4.63 -11.17 -3.13
N GLY A 186 -3.87 -12.25 -3.13
CA GLY A 186 -4.00 -13.34 -4.11
C GLY A 186 -4.63 -14.59 -3.50
N HIS A 187 -4.74 -15.62 -4.33
CA HIS A 187 -5.24 -16.92 -3.87
C HIS A 187 -4.29 -17.58 -2.87
N THR A 188 -4.82 -18.40 -1.97
CA THR A 188 -4.02 -19.26 -1.07
C THR A 188 -4.60 -20.64 -0.88
N THR A 189 -3.74 -21.63 -0.80
CA THR A 189 -4.09 -23.01 -0.40
C THR A 189 -3.39 -23.42 0.89
N ALA A 190 -2.67 -22.50 1.53
CA ALA A 190 -1.85 -22.79 2.70
C ALA A 190 -2.66 -22.89 4.00
N TRP A 191 -3.89 -22.38 4.01
CA TRP A 191 -4.89 -22.52 5.07
C TRP A 191 -6.31 -22.44 4.48
N PRO A 192 -7.35 -22.93 5.18
CA PRO A 192 -8.74 -22.69 4.80
C PRO A 192 -9.02 -21.19 4.76
N SER A 193 -9.37 -20.67 3.58
CA SER A 193 -9.42 -19.24 3.32
C SER A 193 -10.58 -18.91 2.39
N ILE A 194 -11.14 -17.70 2.53
CA ILE A 194 -12.00 -17.13 1.47
C ILE A 194 -11.25 -17.03 0.14
N MET A 195 -9.92 -16.90 0.18
CA MET A 195 -9.05 -16.79 -0.99
C MET A 195 -8.60 -18.15 -1.55
N SER A 196 -9.20 -19.26 -1.11
CA SER A 196 -8.90 -20.57 -1.68
C SER A 196 -9.47 -20.71 -3.10
N PRO A 197 -8.65 -21.13 -4.09
CA PRO A 197 -9.14 -21.35 -5.45
C PRO A 197 -9.93 -22.66 -5.47
N GLY A 198 -11.27 -22.59 -5.46
CA GLY A 198 -12.13 -23.78 -5.59
C GLY A 198 -13.40 -23.77 -4.73
N THR A 199 -13.95 -24.97 -4.48
CA THR A 199 -15.28 -25.15 -3.83
C THR A 199 -15.25 -25.23 -2.31
N SER A 200 -14.11 -25.00 -1.65
CA SER A 200 -14.12 -24.87 -0.17
C SER A 200 -14.78 -23.55 0.19
N ARG A 201 -16.10 -23.58 0.33
CA ARG A 201 -16.95 -22.42 0.60
C ARG A 201 -16.82 -22.01 2.06
N VAL A 202 -15.78 -21.23 2.36
CA VAL A 202 -15.87 -20.30 3.47
C VAL A 202 -16.57 -19.06 2.92
N ASP A 203 -17.73 -18.68 3.45
CA ASP A 203 -18.53 -17.58 2.89
C ASP A 203 -18.10 -16.19 3.42
N ARG A 204 -17.03 -16.15 4.21
CA ARG A 204 -16.54 -14.96 4.94
C ARG A 204 -15.03 -15.07 5.22
N LEU A 205 -14.39 -13.97 5.58
CA LEU A 205 -13.02 -13.97 6.09
C LEU A 205 -12.87 -14.84 7.35
N THR A 206 -11.83 -15.67 7.37
CA THR A 206 -11.40 -16.38 8.57
C THR A 206 -10.51 -15.49 9.44
N SER A 207 -10.26 -15.87 10.69
CA SER A 207 -9.27 -15.18 11.52
C SER A 207 -7.87 -15.22 10.92
N THR A 208 -7.51 -16.28 10.19
CA THR A 208 -6.23 -16.36 9.48
C THR A 208 -6.19 -15.38 8.30
N ASP A 209 -7.26 -15.25 7.53
CA ASP A 209 -7.33 -14.25 6.46
C ASP A 209 -7.17 -12.83 7.02
N VAL A 210 -7.89 -12.52 8.10
CA VAL A 210 -7.83 -11.21 8.77
C VAL A 210 -6.43 -10.93 9.33
N ALA A 211 -5.81 -11.88 10.00
CA ALA A 211 -4.47 -11.70 10.56
C ALA A 211 -3.43 -11.41 9.47
N TYR A 212 -3.42 -12.19 8.38
CA TYR A 212 -2.48 -11.96 7.27
C TYR A 212 -2.78 -10.68 6.50
N ALA A 213 -4.05 -10.28 6.37
CA ALA A 213 -4.43 -9.03 5.74
C ALA A 213 -4.02 -7.81 6.56
N GLN A 214 -4.34 -7.77 7.86
CA GLN A 214 -3.94 -6.69 8.76
C GLN A 214 -2.42 -6.57 8.90
N TYR A 215 -1.73 -7.71 8.99
CA TYR A 215 -0.27 -7.73 8.99
C TYR A 215 0.30 -7.05 7.74
N ALA A 216 -0.25 -7.37 6.56
CA ALA A 216 0.17 -6.74 5.31
C ALA A 216 -0.13 -5.24 5.27
N PHE A 217 -1.30 -4.80 5.74
CA PHE A 217 -1.63 -3.38 5.86
C PHE A 217 -0.65 -2.65 6.78
N ASN A 218 -0.35 -3.21 7.96
CA ASN A 218 0.57 -2.62 8.91
C ASN A 218 1.99 -2.53 8.34
N SER A 219 2.49 -3.64 7.79
CA SER A 219 3.82 -3.68 7.18
C SER A 219 3.98 -2.69 6.02
N ARG A 220 2.92 -2.46 5.23
CA ARG A 220 2.93 -1.40 4.20
C ARG A 220 2.96 0.00 4.82
N ALA A 221 2.17 0.26 5.86
CA ALA A 221 2.16 1.56 6.54
C ALA A 221 3.52 1.89 7.16
N ASP A 222 4.17 0.90 7.76
CA ASP A 222 5.52 1.02 8.30
C ASP A 222 6.53 1.35 7.17
N ALA A 223 6.48 0.60 6.07
CA ALA A 223 7.37 0.80 4.93
C ALA A 223 7.20 2.17 4.24
N ASP A 224 5.98 2.70 4.20
CA ASP A 224 5.69 4.03 3.65
C ASP A 224 6.15 5.14 4.59
N THR A 225 5.99 4.95 5.91
CA THR A 225 6.50 5.86 6.94
C THR A 225 8.02 5.94 6.87
N GLU A 226 8.70 4.79 6.78
CA GLU A 226 10.16 4.74 6.64
C GLU A 226 10.63 5.45 5.36
N ALA A 227 9.98 5.18 4.22
CA ALA A 227 10.32 5.82 2.95
C ALA A 227 10.12 7.35 3.00
N MET A 228 9.09 7.84 3.71
CA MET A 228 8.88 9.26 3.93
C MET A 228 10.02 9.88 4.75
N TRP A 229 10.43 9.24 5.85
CA TRP A 229 11.53 9.74 6.69
C TRP A 229 12.86 9.78 5.94
N GLN A 230 13.15 8.77 5.12
CA GLN A 230 14.34 8.75 4.28
C GLN A 230 14.35 9.92 3.28
N ARG A 231 13.19 10.23 2.66
CA ARG A 231 13.06 11.38 1.74
C ARG A 231 13.23 12.71 2.46
N LEU A 232 12.70 12.85 3.67
CA LEU A 232 12.85 14.07 4.47
C LEU A 232 14.31 14.28 4.88
N ALA A 233 15.01 13.23 5.31
CA ALA A 233 16.43 13.29 5.64
C ALA A 233 17.28 13.76 4.44
N LEU A 234 17.05 13.16 3.26
CA LEU A 234 17.73 13.57 2.02
C LEU A 234 17.43 15.02 1.61
N ALA A 235 16.23 15.53 1.88
CA ALA A 235 15.88 16.91 1.60
C ALA A 235 16.64 17.88 2.53
N LEU A 236 16.70 17.56 3.83
CA LEU A 236 17.42 18.37 4.82
C LEU A 236 18.93 18.42 4.56
N GLU A 237 19.53 17.31 4.11
CA GLU A 237 20.94 17.27 3.72
C GLU A 237 21.22 18.20 2.53
N ARG A 238 20.35 18.20 1.51
CA ARG A 238 20.50 19.09 0.34
C ARG A 238 20.35 20.57 0.69
N GLU A 239 19.47 20.91 1.63
CA GLU A 239 19.31 22.28 2.11
C GLU A 239 20.51 22.73 2.95
N GLY A 240 21.08 21.84 3.76
CA GLY A 240 22.28 22.11 4.56
C GLY A 240 23.50 22.46 3.71
N ASP A 241 23.69 21.79 2.58
CA ASP A 241 24.76 22.05 1.62
C ASP A 241 24.54 23.32 0.78
N SER A 242 23.29 23.82 0.73
CA SER A 242 22.91 25.01 -0.04
C SER A 242 23.13 26.32 0.74
N ARG A 243 23.77 26.28 1.92
CA ARG A 243 24.14 27.50 2.64
C ARG A 243 25.06 28.32 1.72
N PRO A 244 24.67 29.56 1.33
CA PRO A 244 25.48 30.35 0.44
C PRO A 244 26.88 30.44 1.05
N ALA A 245 27.91 30.15 0.25
CA ALA A 245 29.28 30.38 0.63
C ALA A 245 29.34 31.77 1.25
N ASP A 246 29.75 31.83 2.52
CA ASP A 246 29.86 33.06 3.29
C ASP A 246 30.39 34.14 2.33
N PRO A 247 29.62 35.22 2.05
CA PRO A 247 30.05 36.20 1.08
C PRO A 247 31.45 36.60 1.51
N GLY A 248 32.44 36.25 0.68
CA GLY A 248 33.84 36.43 1.01
C GLY A 248 34.03 37.84 1.58
N PRO A 249 34.97 38.02 2.53
CA PRO A 249 35.13 39.26 3.25
C PRO A 249 35.01 40.44 2.28
N PRO A 250 34.17 41.46 2.60
CA PRO A 250 33.82 42.50 1.65
C PRO A 250 35.10 43.02 1.00
N CYS A 251 35.16 42.98 -0.34
CA CYS A 251 36.27 43.58 -1.08
C CYS A 251 36.37 45.04 -0.64
N THR A 252 37.30 45.33 0.27
CA THR A 252 37.61 46.69 0.68
C THR A 252 38.00 47.43 -0.60
N PRO A 253 37.27 48.48 -1.00
CA PRO A 253 37.66 49.25 -2.16
C PRO A 253 39.07 49.79 -1.92
N ALA A 254 39.97 49.55 -2.87
CA ALA A 254 41.30 50.13 -2.85
C ALA A 254 41.14 51.66 -2.82
N LEU A 255 41.55 52.29 -1.72
CA LEU A 255 41.68 53.74 -1.63
C LEU A 255 42.68 54.17 -2.69
N SER A 256 42.19 54.75 -3.79
CA SER A 256 43.00 55.48 -4.75
C SER A 256 43.61 56.69 -4.03
N ASN A 257 44.94 56.71 -4.01
CA ASN A 257 45.74 57.76 -3.41
C ASN A 257 45.71 58.99 -4.35
N PRO A 258 45.21 60.17 -3.93
CA PRO A 258 45.04 61.32 -4.83
C PRO A 258 46.30 62.21 -4.90
N PHE A 259 47.47 61.61 -5.06
CA PHE A 259 48.72 62.34 -5.27
C PHE A 259 49.54 61.66 -6.36
N ASP A 260 49.25 62.01 -7.62
CA ASP A 260 50.16 62.01 -8.76
C ASP A 260 49.69 63.11 -9.74
#